data_AF-A0A954FZH1-F1
#
_entry.id   AF-A0A954FZH1-F1
#
_cell.length_a   1.000
_cell.length_b   1.000
_cell.length_c   1.000
_cell.angle_alpha   90.00
_cell.angle_beta   90.00
_cell.angle_gamma   90.00
#
_symmetry.space_group_name_H-M   'P 1'
#
loop_
_entity.id
_entity.type
_entity.pdbx_description
1 polymer ?
#
loop_
_entity_poly.entity_id
_entity_poly.type
_entity_poly.pdbx_seq_one_letter_code
_entity_poly.pdbx_strand_id
1 'polypeptide(L)'
;FFWVLCLLIGLFGNIPDVGGIIVSLLWGLAFLFAFVMSLILLVTLAGWPLMMTTISVEDSDGFDGLSRIFSYLFGRIWYFLWLVVVTLCYASICLFFAGLLIQLVAHLSFWGVSWGMGSRQAGELFHQNQNTLATTISLGWGSILNILFSGFIISFFWSANTVIYFLLRKCDDGTPLDHVYNADEEQAQADDLPLAGVAKAGEPVIERPVTSEKPVGAEQGTEETS
;
A
#
# COMPACT_ATOMS: atom_id res chain seq x y z
N PHE A 1 4.25 22.50 -0.03
CA PHE A 1 4.30 23.67 0.88
C PHE A 1 5.72 24.23 1.02
N PHE A 2 6.68 23.52 1.63
CA PHE A 2 8.05 24.03 1.83
C PHE A 2 8.78 24.42 0.55
N TRP A 3 8.53 23.72 -0.56
CA TRP A 3 9.08 24.10 -1.86
C TRP A 3 8.64 25.50 -2.31
N VAL A 4 7.39 25.88 -2.03
CA VAL A 4 6.89 27.24 -2.30
C VAL A 4 7.61 28.27 -1.43
N LEU A 5 7.91 27.94 -0.17
CA LEU A 5 8.70 28.83 0.70
C LEU A 5 10.12 29.04 0.16
N CYS A 6 10.77 27.97 -0.31
CA CYS A 6 12.06 28.09 -0.99
C CYS A 6 11.97 28.93 -2.29
N LEU A 7 10.90 28.77 -3.05
CA LEU A 7 10.63 29.57 -4.25
C LEU A 7 10.48 31.05 -3.88
N LEU A 8 9.72 31.38 -2.83
CA LEU A 8 9.56 32.75 -2.33
C LEU A 8 10.90 33.36 -1.87
N ILE A 9 11.75 32.57 -1.19
CA ILE A 9 13.12 32.99 -0.87
C ILE A 9 13.87 33.33 -2.16
N GLY A 10 13.82 32.46 -3.17
CA GLY A 10 14.45 32.68 -4.47
C GLY A 10 13.93 33.92 -5.21
N LEU A 11 12.64 34.24 -5.05
CA LEU A 11 12.01 35.41 -5.69
C LEU A 11 12.62 36.74 -5.22
N PHE A 12 13.09 36.83 -3.97
CA PHE A 12 13.82 38.01 -3.46
C PHE A 12 15.14 38.25 -4.18
N GLY A 13 15.69 37.23 -4.86
CA GLY A 13 16.89 37.35 -5.69
C GLY A 13 16.71 38.23 -6.93
N ASN A 14 15.47 38.50 -7.35
CA ASN A 14 15.18 39.35 -8.51
C ASN A 14 15.26 40.86 -8.22
N ILE A 15 15.50 41.26 -6.96
CA ILE A 15 15.67 42.67 -6.60
C ILE A 15 17.09 43.11 -7.02
N PRO A 16 17.24 44.15 -7.87
CA PRO A 16 18.56 44.63 -8.29
C PRO A 16 19.40 45.09 -7.09
N ASP A 17 20.72 44.86 -7.17
CA ASP A 17 21.77 45.17 -6.19
C ASP A 17 21.70 44.47 -4.82
N VAL A 18 20.52 44.28 -4.24
CA VAL A 18 20.35 43.77 -2.85
C VAL A 18 19.89 42.31 -2.80
N GLY A 19 19.26 41.81 -3.87
CA GLY A 19 18.63 40.48 -3.89
C GLY A 19 19.58 39.33 -3.55
N GLY A 20 20.80 39.36 -4.07
CA GLY A 20 21.81 38.31 -3.80
C GLY A 20 22.21 38.22 -2.33
N ILE A 21 22.34 39.37 -1.65
CA ILE A 21 22.71 39.43 -0.22
C ILE A 21 21.57 38.86 0.64
N ILE A 22 20.33 39.25 0.34
CA ILE A 22 19.14 38.77 1.05
C ILE A 22 18.99 37.26 0.92
N VAL A 23 19.08 36.73 -0.31
CA VAL A 23 18.95 35.29 -0.58
C VAL A 23 20.07 34.50 0.11
N SER A 24 21.30 35.00 0.08
CA SER A 24 22.44 34.35 0.75
C SER A 24 22.24 34.26 2.27
N LEU A 25 21.67 35.31 2.88
CA LEU A 25 21.33 35.32 4.31
C LEU A 25 20.17 34.36 4.64
N LEU A 26 19.17 34.26 3.77
CA LEU A 26 18.03 33.35 3.90
C LEU A 26 18.38 31.88 3.56
N TRP A 27 19.58 31.60 3.06
CA TRP A 27 19.97 30.27 2.63
C TRP A 27 19.97 29.24 3.76
N GLY A 28 20.29 29.67 4.99
CA GLY A 28 20.18 28.81 6.18
C GLY A 28 18.75 28.33 6.42
N LEU A 29 17.75 29.19 6.18
CA LEU A 29 16.34 28.81 6.28
C LEU A 29 15.93 27.87 5.14
N ALA A 30 16.44 28.10 3.93
CA ALA A 30 16.22 27.21 2.79
C ALA A 30 16.77 25.80 3.04
N PHE A 31 17.93 25.67 3.70
CA PHE A 31 18.46 24.37 4.12
C PHE A 31 17.56 23.67 5.15
N LEU A 32 17.01 24.41 6.11
CA LEU A 32 16.08 23.84 7.08
C LEU A 32 14.81 23.32 6.40
N PHE A 33 14.25 24.07 5.45
CA PHE A 33 13.11 23.62 4.64
C PHE A 33 13.45 22.40 3.77
N ALA A 34 14.62 22.38 3.13
CA ALA A 34 15.08 21.25 2.33
C ALA A 34 15.30 20.00 3.19
N PHE A 35 15.81 20.17 4.41
CA PHE A 35 15.98 19.08 5.38
C PHE A 35 14.63 18.47 5.80
N VAL A 36 13.65 19.29 6.15
CA VAL A 36 12.30 18.78 6.48
C VAL A 36 11.67 18.09 5.27
N MET A 37 11.80 18.68 4.08
CA MET A 37 11.33 18.07 2.82
C MET A 37 11.99 16.73 2.54
N SER A 38 13.30 16.58 2.78
CA SER A 38 14.00 15.32 2.52
C SER A 38 13.57 14.22 3.50
N LEU A 39 13.30 14.55 4.76
CA LEU A 39 12.73 13.61 5.72
C LEU A 39 11.33 13.13 5.30
N ILE A 40 10.45 14.06 4.91
CA ILE A 40 9.11 13.71 4.41
C ILE A 40 9.23 12.84 3.16
N LEU A 41 10.08 13.21 2.21
CA LEU A 41 10.27 12.46 0.97
C LEU A 41 10.81 11.06 1.25
N LEU A 42 11.74 10.89 2.19
CA LEU A 42 12.28 9.59 2.57
C LEU A 42 11.20 8.68 3.12
N VAL A 43 10.38 9.19 4.05
CA VAL A 43 9.28 8.42 4.65
C VAL A 43 8.22 8.09 3.60
N THR A 44 7.81 9.06 2.78
CA THR A 44 6.83 8.83 1.72
C THR A 44 7.36 7.84 0.67
N LEU A 45 8.64 7.91 0.30
CA LEU A 45 9.22 6.97 -0.66
C LEU A 45 9.29 5.55 -0.10
N ALA A 46 9.66 5.40 1.18
CA ALA A 46 9.67 4.11 1.86
C ALA A 46 8.25 3.57 2.10
N GLY A 47 7.30 4.45 2.39
CA GLY A 47 5.90 4.12 2.66
C GLY A 47 5.02 3.97 1.43
N TRP A 48 5.43 4.49 0.26
CA TRP A 48 4.63 4.49 -0.97
C TRP A 48 4.14 3.08 -1.37
N PRO A 49 4.98 2.03 -1.36
CA PRO A 49 4.52 0.69 -1.68
C PRO A 49 3.45 0.18 -0.69
N LEU A 50 3.58 0.51 0.59
CA LEU A 50 2.60 0.18 1.63
C LEU A 50 1.30 0.99 1.46
N MET A 51 1.36 2.14 0.80
CA MET A 51 0.19 2.99 0.51
C MET A 51 -0.72 2.34 -0.51
N MET A 52 -0.13 1.77 -1.55
CA MET A 52 -0.88 1.02 -2.54
C MET A 52 -1.57 -0.19 -1.89
N THR A 53 -0.94 -0.85 -0.92
CA THR A 53 -1.56 -1.99 -0.21
C THR A 53 -2.67 -1.54 0.73
N THR A 54 -2.50 -0.41 1.42
CA THR A 54 -3.53 0.16 2.32
C THR A 54 -4.80 0.50 1.55
N ILE A 55 -4.66 1.24 0.44
CA ILE A 55 -5.76 1.61 -0.47
C ILE A 55 -6.45 0.35 -0.99
N SER A 56 -5.69 -0.69 -1.35
CA SER A 56 -6.27 -1.92 -1.91
C SER A 56 -6.98 -2.79 -0.88
N VAL A 57 -6.54 -2.78 0.39
CA VAL A 57 -7.03 -3.70 1.42
C VAL A 57 -8.13 -3.09 2.28
N GLU A 58 -8.14 -1.77 2.45
CA GLU A 58 -9.02 -1.09 3.40
C GLU A 58 -9.98 -0.08 2.75
N ASP A 59 -10.03 -0.04 1.41
CA ASP A 59 -10.79 0.94 0.61
C ASP A 59 -10.56 2.40 1.04
N SER A 60 -9.34 2.69 1.49
CA SER A 60 -8.96 4.01 1.97
C SER A 60 -8.58 4.92 0.80
N ASP A 61 -8.84 6.22 0.92
CA ASP A 61 -8.29 7.19 -0.03
C ASP A 61 -6.76 7.39 0.15
N GLY A 62 -6.14 8.16 -0.77
CA GLY A 62 -4.70 8.38 -0.73
C GLY A 62 -4.19 9.15 0.50
N PHE A 63 -5.03 9.98 1.14
CA PHE A 63 -4.64 10.76 2.32
C PHE A 63 -4.77 9.93 3.60
N ASP A 64 -5.84 9.15 3.73
CA ASP A 64 -6.02 8.17 4.80
C ASP A 64 -4.94 7.09 4.73
N GLY A 65 -4.68 6.55 3.54
CA GLY A 65 -3.61 5.57 3.30
C GLY A 65 -2.24 6.08 3.74
N LEU A 66 -1.88 7.31 3.36
CA LEU A 66 -0.63 7.94 3.80
C LEU A 66 -0.60 8.10 5.33
N SER A 67 -1.68 8.59 5.93
CA SER A 67 -1.76 8.85 7.38
C SER A 67 -1.59 7.57 8.22
N ARG A 68 -2.20 6.45 7.80
CA ARG A 68 -2.03 5.13 8.46
C ARG A 68 -0.61 4.63 8.39
N ILE A 69 0.05 4.75 7.23
CA ILE A 69 1.43 4.26 7.07
C ILE A 69 2.41 5.08 7.88
N PHE A 70 2.22 6.40 7.92
CA PHE A 70 3.00 7.24 8.82
C PHE A 70 2.84 6.77 10.28
N SER A 71 1.62 6.46 10.70
CA SER A 71 1.34 5.92 12.04
C SER A 71 2.06 4.59 12.27
N TYR A 72 1.95 3.64 11.35
CA TYR A 72 2.59 2.32 11.47
C TYR A 72 4.14 2.39 11.44
N LEU A 73 4.72 3.17 10.52
CA LEU A 73 6.17 3.32 10.41
C LEU A 73 6.77 3.97 11.65
N PHE A 74 6.16 5.04 12.16
CA PHE A 74 6.67 5.73 13.34
C PHE A 74 6.29 5.02 14.66
N GLY A 75 5.13 4.37 14.73
CA GLY A 75 4.68 3.62 15.89
C GLY A 75 5.56 2.40 16.19
N ARG A 76 6.02 1.70 15.14
CA ARG A 76 6.79 0.45 15.27
C ARG A 76 8.03 0.41 14.36
N ILE A 77 8.80 1.50 14.28
CA ILE A 77 9.93 1.63 13.35
C ILE A 77 10.93 0.47 13.39
N TRP A 78 11.25 -0.03 14.58
CA TRP A 78 12.18 -1.16 14.74
C TRP A 78 11.62 -2.46 14.19
N TYR A 79 10.32 -2.69 14.36
CA TYR A 79 9.65 -3.87 13.82
C TYR A 79 9.55 -3.78 12.29
N PHE A 80 9.25 -2.61 11.74
CA PHE A 80 9.29 -2.38 10.30
C PHE A 80 10.68 -2.68 9.71
N LEU A 81 11.74 -2.13 10.30
CA LEU A 81 13.11 -2.39 9.86
C LEU A 81 13.47 -3.88 9.95
N TRP A 82 13.04 -4.57 11.01
CA TRP A 82 13.21 -6.01 11.14
C TRP A 82 12.50 -6.78 10.03
N LEU A 83 11.24 -6.45 9.74
CA LEU A 83 10.47 -7.07 8.65
C LEU A 83 11.14 -6.85 7.29
N VAL A 84 11.67 -5.65 7.02
CA VAL A 84 12.42 -5.35 5.80
C VAL A 84 13.66 -6.23 5.72
N VAL A 85 14.44 -6.37 6.80
CA VAL A 85 15.63 -7.23 6.82
C VAL A 85 15.27 -8.69 6.55
N VAL A 86 14.28 -9.24 7.25
CA VAL A 86 13.81 -10.62 7.04
C VAL A 86 13.35 -10.83 5.60
N THR A 87 12.61 -9.87 5.06
CA THR A 87 12.10 -9.94 3.68
C THR A 87 13.24 -9.86 2.67
N LEU A 88 14.27 -9.03 2.89
CA LEU A 88 15.45 -8.97 2.03
C LEU A 88 16.27 -10.26 2.08
N CYS A 89 16.42 -10.89 3.24
CA CYS A 89 17.04 -12.20 3.35
C CYS A 89 16.26 -13.27 2.57
N TYR A 90 14.93 -13.30 2.73
CA TYR A 90 14.07 -14.22 1.98
C TYR A 90 14.13 -13.95 0.46
N ALA A 91 14.08 -12.67 0.06
CA ALA A 91 14.22 -12.25 -1.34
C ALA A 91 15.55 -12.73 -1.92
N SER A 92 16.66 -12.56 -1.20
CA SER A 92 17.98 -13.00 -1.64
C SER A 92 18.01 -14.50 -1.92
N ILE A 93 17.40 -15.31 -1.05
CA ILE A 93 17.31 -16.76 -1.25
C ILE A 93 16.46 -17.09 -2.49
N CYS A 94 15.25 -16.51 -2.61
CA CYS A 94 14.38 -16.74 -3.75
C CYS A 94 15.01 -16.32 -5.08
N LEU A 95 15.63 -15.14 -5.12
CA LEU A 95 16.30 -14.61 -6.30
C LEU A 95 17.55 -15.41 -6.67
N PHE A 96 18.27 -15.93 -5.69
CA PHE A 96 19.38 -16.85 -5.93
C PHE A 96 18.89 -18.12 -6.63
N PHE A 97 17.84 -18.77 -6.12
CA PHE A 97 17.30 -19.98 -6.75
C PHE A 97 16.68 -19.71 -8.13
N ALA A 98 15.94 -18.62 -8.28
CA ALA A 98 15.38 -18.23 -9.58
C ALA A 98 16.49 -17.92 -10.60
N GLY A 99 17.53 -17.20 -10.19
CA GLY A 99 18.70 -16.92 -11.02
C GLY A 99 19.48 -18.17 -11.39
N LEU A 100 19.66 -19.10 -10.43
CA LEU A 100 20.29 -20.40 -10.68
C LEU A 100 19.49 -21.22 -11.68
N LEU A 101 18.16 -21.27 -11.55
CA LEU A 101 17.29 -21.97 -12.48
C LEU A 101 17.41 -21.41 -13.90
N ILE A 102 17.38 -20.08 -14.05
CA ILE A 102 17.51 -19.42 -15.36
C ILE A 102 18.87 -19.69 -15.98
N GLN A 103 19.95 -19.60 -15.20
CA GLN A 103 21.29 -19.95 -15.66
C GLN A 103 21.37 -21.42 -16.08
N LEU A 104 20.79 -22.33 -15.29
CA LEU A 104 20.74 -23.75 -15.62
C LEU A 104 19.99 -24.00 -16.93
N VAL A 105 18.81 -23.41 -17.11
CA VAL A 105 18.03 -23.52 -18.34
C VAL A 105 18.82 -22.99 -19.54
N ALA A 106 19.47 -21.82 -19.40
CA ALA A 106 20.26 -21.21 -20.46
C ALA A 106 21.48 -22.08 -20.83
N HIS A 107 22.25 -22.54 -19.83
CA HIS A 107 23.43 -23.37 -20.06
C HIS A 107 23.09 -24.73 -20.64
N LEU A 108 22.05 -25.40 -20.13
CA LEU A 108 21.63 -26.70 -20.62
C LEU A 108 21.11 -26.62 -22.05
N SER A 109 20.37 -25.54 -22.37
CA SER A 109 19.92 -25.24 -23.74
C SER A 109 21.11 -24.98 -24.65
N PHE A 110 22.08 -24.16 -24.24
CA PHE A 110 23.27 -23.86 -25.02
C PHE A 110 24.10 -25.12 -25.26
N TRP A 111 24.35 -25.94 -24.23
CA TRP A 111 25.12 -27.18 -24.37
C TRP A 111 24.42 -28.16 -25.31
N GLY A 112 23.11 -28.37 -25.16
CA GLY A 112 22.34 -29.25 -26.03
C GLY A 112 22.40 -28.82 -27.50
N VAL A 113 22.22 -27.53 -27.78
CA VAL A 113 22.34 -26.98 -29.14
C VAL A 113 23.77 -27.07 -29.66
N SER A 114 24.77 -26.79 -28.82
CA SER A 114 26.19 -26.84 -29.18
C SER A 114 26.66 -28.24 -29.58
N TRP A 115 26.08 -29.30 -28.99
CA TRP A 115 26.40 -30.68 -29.36
C TRP A 115 25.86 -31.03 -30.76
N GLY A 116 24.78 -30.37 -31.21
CA GLY A 116 24.19 -30.58 -32.53
C GLY A 116 24.87 -29.78 -33.65
N MET A 117 25.06 -28.47 -33.48
CA MET A 117 25.61 -27.58 -34.53
C MET A 117 27.10 -27.23 -34.34
N GLY A 118 27.71 -27.63 -33.23
CA GLY A 118 29.06 -27.23 -32.85
C GLY A 118 29.09 -25.92 -32.03
N SER A 119 30.00 -25.86 -31.05
CA SER A 119 30.08 -24.77 -30.08
C SER A 119 30.36 -23.39 -30.68
N ARG A 120 31.16 -23.33 -31.75
CA ARG A 120 31.49 -22.07 -32.43
C ARG A 120 30.26 -21.44 -33.09
N GLN A 121 29.50 -22.24 -33.83
CA GLN A 121 28.30 -21.80 -34.54
C GLN A 121 27.19 -21.41 -33.54
N ALA A 122 27.03 -22.19 -32.46
CA ALA A 122 26.09 -21.87 -31.39
C ALA A 122 26.45 -20.54 -30.68
N GLY A 123 27.74 -20.27 -30.46
CA GLY A 123 28.20 -19.01 -29.87
C GLY A 123 27.91 -17.79 -30.76
N GLU A 124 28.08 -17.94 -32.08
CA GLU A 124 27.81 -16.87 -33.05
C GLU A 124 26.35 -16.40 -33.03
N LEU A 125 25.39 -17.26 -32.68
CA LEU A 125 23.97 -16.88 -32.53
C LEU A 125 23.70 -15.85 -31.43
N PHE A 126 24.57 -15.79 -30.42
CA PHE A 126 24.45 -14.85 -29.30
C PHE A 126 25.41 -13.66 -29.42
N HIS A 127 26.16 -13.55 -30.52
CA HIS A 127 27.02 -12.41 -30.80
C HIS A 127 26.20 -11.23 -31.36
N GLN A 128 26.03 -10.18 -30.55
CA GLN A 128 25.24 -8.99 -30.87
C GLN A 128 25.74 -8.18 -32.08
N ASN A 129 26.96 -8.46 -32.58
CA ASN A 129 27.57 -7.70 -33.67
C ASN A 129 27.05 -8.09 -35.08
N GLN A 130 26.25 -9.15 -35.19
CA GLN A 130 25.63 -9.57 -36.45
C GLN A 130 24.10 -9.52 -36.32
N ASN A 131 23.44 -8.66 -37.09
CA ASN A 131 21.97 -8.52 -37.11
C ASN A 131 21.35 -9.44 -38.17
N THR A 132 21.50 -10.75 -37.99
CA THR A 132 20.80 -11.75 -38.81
C THR A 132 19.45 -12.09 -38.18
N LEU A 133 18.54 -12.68 -38.96
CA LEU A 133 17.27 -13.18 -38.42
C LEU A 133 17.49 -14.23 -37.32
N ALA A 134 18.47 -15.13 -37.50
CA ALA A 134 18.79 -16.18 -36.54
C ALA A 134 19.34 -15.62 -35.21
N THR A 135 20.24 -14.63 -35.25
CA THR A 135 20.78 -13.99 -34.04
C THR A 135 19.69 -13.19 -33.32
N THR A 136 18.83 -12.48 -34.05
CA THR A 136 17.73 -11.70 -33.46
C THR A 136 16.73 -12.59 -32.72
N ILE A 137 16.34 -13.72 -33.33
CA ILE A 137 15.42 -14.67 -32.69
C ILE A 137 16.06 -15.31 -31.45
N SER A 138 17.35 -15.68 -31.54
CA SER A 138 18.08 -16.30 -30.42
C SER A 138 18.23 -15.34 -29.23
N LEU A 139 18.57 -14.08 -29.50
CA LEU A 139 18.61 -13.02 -28.48
C LEU A 139 17.22 -12.70 -27.93
N GLY A 140 16.18 -12.78 -28.76
CA GLY A 140 14.78 -12.63 -28.34
C GLY A 140 14.38 -13.67 -27.30
N TRP A 141 14.69 -14.95 -27.52
CA TRP A 141 14.46 -16.01 -26.53
C TRP A 141 15.24 -15.78 -25.23
N GLY A 142 16.50 -15.34 -25.32
CA GLY A 142 17.28 -14.92 -24.15
C GLY A 142 16.63 -13.75 -23.41
N SER A 143 16.05 -12.80 -24.13
CA SER A 143 15.36 -11.64 -23.55
C SER A 143 14.09 -12.05 -22.82
N ILE A 144 13.34 -13.03 -23.31
CA ILE A 144 12.16 -13.58 -22.63
C ILE A 144 12.53 -14.14 -21.24
N LEU A 145 13.63 -14.88 -21.12
CA LEU A 145 14.11 -15.38 -19.82
C LEU A 145 14.47 -14.23 -18.86
N ASN A 146 15.10 -13.17 -19.37
CA ASN A 146 15.42 -11.99 -18.56
C ASN A 146 14.18 -11.20 -18.14
N ILE A 147 13.18 -11.08 -19.01
CA ILE A 147 11.90 -10.44 -18.70
C ILE A 147 11.16 -11.26 -17.63
N LEU A 148 11.17 -12.59 -17.74
CA LEU A 148 10.58 -13.47 -16.73
C LEU A 148 11.22 -13.26 -15.35
N PHE A 149 12.55 -13.19 -15.28
CA PHE A 149 13.27 -12.90 -14.04
C PHE A 149 12.90 -11.52 -13.47
N SER A 150 12.85 -10.51 -14.33
CA SER A 150 12.50 -9.14 -13.93
C SER A 150 11.05 -9.05 -13.44
N GLY A 151 10.14 -9.76 -14.10
CA GLY A 151 8.75 -9.91 -13.67
C GLY A 151 8.65 -10.55 -12.29
N PHE A 152 9.43 -11.60 -12.02
CA PHE A 152 9.50 -12.22 -10.70
C PHE A 152 9.97 -11.25 -9.61
N ILE A 153 10.99 -10.43 -9.86
CA ILE A 153 11.46 -9.40 -8.91
C ILE A 153 10.33 -8.42 -8.58
N ILE A 154 9.64 -7.91 -9.60
CA ILE A 154 8.55 -6.93 -9.44
C ILE A 154 7.38 -7.55 -8.67
N SER A 155 6.96 -8.77 -9.02
CA SER A 155 5.90 -9.50 -8.31
C SER A 155 6.25 -9.79 -6.86
N PHE A 156 7.50 -10.19 -6.59
CA PHE A 156 7.99 -10.41 -5.23
C PHE A 156 7.93 -9.12 -4.42
N PHE A 157 8.38 -8.00 -4.98
CA PHE A 157 8.36 -6.70 -4.31
C PHE A 157 6.95 -6.31 -3.86
N TRP A 158 5.95 -6.39 -4.75
CA TRP A 158 4.57 -6.04 -4.39
C TRP A 158 3.95 -7.02 -3.38
N SER A 159 4.24 -8.33 -3.53
CA SER A 159 3.77 -9.35 -2.58
C SER A 159 4.37 -9.15 -1.19
N ALA A 160 5.67 -8.87 -1.11
CA ALA A 160 6.39 -8.59 0.12
C ALA A 160 5.81 -7.38 0.87
N ASN A 161 5.58 -6.27 0.16
CA ASN A 161 4.98 -5.07 0.77
C ASN A 161 3.58 -5.35 1.34
N THR A 162 2.78 -6.18 0.65
CA THR A 162 1.46 -6.60 1.13
C THR A 162 1.58 -7.37 2.46
N VAL A 163 2.51 -8.32 2.55
CA VAL A 163 2.76 -9.09 3.78
C VAL A 163 3.27 -8.19 4.91
N ILE A 164 4.22 -7.29 4.63
CA ILE A 164 4.75 -6.33 5.61
C ILE A 164 3.62 -5.47 6.16
N TYR A 165 2.76 -4.94 5.28
CA TYR A 165 1.62 -4.13 5.67
C TYR A 165 0.66 -4.88 6.60
N PHE A 166 0.25 -6.11 6.25
CA PHE A 166 -0.60 -6.94 7.11
C PHE A 166 0.01 -7.19 8.49
N LEU A 167 1.32 -7.44 8.55
CA LEU A 167 2.03 -7.66 9.80
C LEU A 167 2.16 -6.38 10.65
N LEU A 168 2.33 -5.21 10.02
CA LEU A 168 2.39 -3.92 10.70
C LEU A 168 1.04 -3.60 11.36
N ARG A 169 -0.06 -3.62 10.61
CA ARG A 169 -1.38 -3.30 11.15
C ARG A 169 -1.84 -4.30 12.22
N LYS A 170 -1.45 -5.58 12.11
CA LYS A 170 -1.70 -6.57 13.16
C LYS A 170 -0.94 -6.24 14.44
N CYS A 171 0.28 -5.72 14.32
CA CYS A 171 1.10 -5.33 15.46
C CYS A 171 0.63 -4.03 16.12
N ASP A 172 0.11 -3.08 15.34
CA ASP A 172 -0.27 -1.76 15.84
C ASP A 172 -1.74 -1.71 16.29
N ASP A 173 -2.67 -2.15 15.44
CA ASP A 173 -4.11 -2.06 15.66
C ASP A 173 -4.76 -3.39 16.09
N GLY A 174 -4.04 -4.51 15.98
CA GLY A 174 -4.58 -5.84 16.26
C GLY A 174 -5.48 -6.41 15.17
N THR A 175 -5.55 -5.75 13.99
CA THR A 175 -6.39 -6.18 12.87
C THR A 175 -6.01 -7.59 12.39
N PRO A 176 -6.99 -8.51 12.23
CA PRO A 176 -6.74 -9.85 11.70
C PRO A 176 -6.12 -9.83 10.29
N LEU A 177 -5.39 -10.90 9.93
CA LEU A 177 -4.70 -10.99 8.63
C LEU A 177 -5.64 -11.27 7.46
N ASP A 178 -6.77 -11.89 7.75
CA ASP A 178 -7.85 -12.29 6.84
C ASP A 178 -8.85 -11.16 6.56
N HIS A 179 -8.80 -10.08 7.34
CA HIS A 179 -9.67 -8.93 7.14
C HIS A 179 -9.24 -8.13 5.89
N VAL A 180 -9.97 -8.29 4.80
CA VAL A 180 -9.77 -7.52 3.56
C VAL A 180 -11.11 -6.94 3.16
N TYR A 181 -11.11 -5.69 2.72
CA TYR A 181 -12.30 -5.04 2.21
C TYR A 181 -12.89 -5.85 1.04
N ASN A 182 -14.17 -6.21 1.16
CA ASN A 182 -14.94 -6.88 0.11
C ASN A 182 -16.20 -6.06 -0.15
N ALA A 183 -16.24 -5.34 -1.28
CA ALA A 183 -17.38 -4.52 -1.67
C ALA A 183 -18.69 -5.33 -1.73
N ASP A 184 -18.63 -6.58 -2.18
CA ASP A 184 -19.81 -7.46 -2.31
C ASP A 184 -20.37 -7.86 -0.94
N GLU A 185 -19.50 -8.13 0.04
CA GLU A 185 -19.93 -8.48 1.41
C GLU A 185 -20.56 -7.28 2.12
N GLU A 186 -20.00 -6.08 1.92
CA GLU A 186 -20.53 -4.84 2.49
C GLU A 186 -21.88 -4.45 1.86
N GLN A 187 -22.04 -4.63 0.54
CA GLN A 187 -23.32 -4.43 -0.14
C GLN A 187 -24.37 -5.45 0.32
N ALA A 188 -24.01 -6.73 0.43
CA ALA A 188 -24.93 -7.75 0.95
C ALA A 188 -25.36 -7.43 2.38
N GLN A 189 -24.44 -6.96 3.22
CA GLN A 189 -24.75 -6.51 4.57
C GLN A 189 -25.65 -5.26 4.57
N ALA A 190 -25.41 -4.30 3.68
CA ALA A 190 -26.23 -3.10 3.54
C ALA A 190 -27.66 -3.41 3.07
N ASP A 191 -27.82 -4.37 2.15
CA ASP A 191 -29.12 -4.84 1.66
C ASP A 191 -29.90 -5.62 2.74
N ASP A 192 -29.21 -6.33 3.64
CA ASP A 192 -29.82 -7.07 4.76
C ASP A 192 -30.21 -6.17 5.94
N LEU A 193 -29.61 -4.98 6.05
CA LEU A 193 -29.99 -4.00 7.06
C LEU A 193 -31.35 -3.39 6.69
N PRO A 194 -32.35 -3.39 7.59
CA PRO A 194 -33.57 -2.65 7.34
C PRO A 194 -33.19 -1.19 7.09
N LEU A 195 -33.81 -0.54 6.08
CA LEU A 195 -33.67 0.90 5.80
C LEU A 195 -34.07 1.73 7.04
N ALA A 196 -33.19 1.80 8.03
CA ALA A 196 -33.34 2.58 9.24
C ALA A 196 -33.06 4.04 8.87
N GLY A 197 -34.07 4.68 8.28
CA GLY A 197 -33.96 6.04 7.79
C GLY A 197 -35.17 6.51 6.98
N VAL A 198 -35.98 5.59 6.43
CA VAL A 198 -37.30 5.98 5.91
C VAL A 198 -38.26 5.98 7.09
N ALA A 199 -38.48 7.17 7.65
CA ALA A 199 -39.56 7.39 8.62
C ALA A 199 -40.84 6.78 8.06
N LYS A 200 -41.38 5.79 8.78
CA LYS A 200 -42.70 5.20 8.53
C LYS A 200 -43.77 6.25 8.88
N ALA A 201 -43.84 7.33 8.10
CA ALA A 201 -44.74 8.46 8.28
C ALA A 201 -46.20 8.15 7.88
N GLY A 202 -46.54 6.87 7.70
CA GLY A 202 -47.82 6.44 7.15
C GLY A 202 -48.64 5.51 8.04
N GLU A 203 -48.20 5.19 9.25
CA GLU A 203 -49.02 4.37 10.16
C GLU A 203 -49.92 5.29 11.00
N PRO A 204 -51.25 5.26 10.83
CA PRO A 204 -52.13 6.12 11.60
C PRO A 204 -52.06 5.73 13.07
N VAL A 205 -51.68 6.69 13.91
CA VAL A 205 -51.71 6.58 15.37
C VAL A 205 -53.16 6.34 15.77
N ILE A 206 -53.49 5.12 16.17
CA ILE A 206 -54.79 4.81 16.78
C ILE A 206 -54.75 5.38 18.20
N GLU A 207 -55.29 6.58 18.38
CA GLU A 207 -55.51 7.15 19.71
C GLU A 207 -56.45 6.21 20.50
N ARG A 208 -55.97 5.69 21.64
CA ARG A 208 -56.82 4.94 22.57
C ARG A 208 -57.77 5.92 23.28
N PRO A 209 -59.07 5.61 23.42
CA PRO A 209 -60.00 6.50 24.08
C PRO A 209 -59.68 6.59 25.58
N VAL A 210 -59.66 7.82 26.10
CA VAL A 210 -59.43 8.13 27.51
C VAL A 210 -60.64 7.66 28.33
N THR A 211 -60.49 6.60 29.11
CA THR A 211 -61.46 6.21 30.14
C THR A 211 -61.42 7.23 31.27
N SER A 212 -62.55 7.90 31.50
CA SER A 212 -62.74 8.90 32.56
C SER A 212 -62.77 8.21 33.92
N GLU A 213 -61.83 8.52 34.79
CA GLU A 213 -61.77 8.01 36.16
C GLU A 213 -62.80 8.76 37.03
N LYS A 214 -63.75 8.04 37.62
CA LYS A 214 -64.72 8.57 38.61
C LYS A 214 -64.17 8.31 40.01
N PRO A 215 -64.20 9.27 40.95
CA PRO A 215 -63.70 9.05 42.30
C PRO A 215 -64.81 8.46 43.21
N VAL A 216 -64.53 7.30 43.80
CA VAL A 216 -65.24 6.70 44.94
C VAL A 216 -64.12 6.02 45.73
N GLY A 217 -63.77 6.35 46.97
CA GLY A 217 -64.57 6.63 48.15
C GLY A 217 -63.90 5.81 49.25
N ALA A 218 -63.34 6.47 50.26
CA ALA A 218 -62.62 5.84 51.36
C ALA A 218 -63.57 5.01 52.22
N GLU A 219 -63.14 3.82 52.65
CA GLU A 219 -63.46 3.29 53.98
C GLU A 219 -62.53 2.13 54.38
N GLN A 220 -62.02 2.24 55.61
CA GLN A 220 -61.17 1.30 56.32
C GLN A 220 -62.01 0.19 56.99
N GLY A 221 -61.38 -0.96 57.27
CA GLY A 221 -61.93 -2.04 58.10
C GLY A 221 -61.33 -3.38 57.65
N THR A 222 -60.13 -3.77 58.08
CA THR A 222 -59.80 -4.55 59.31
C THR A 222 -60.63 -5.81 59.51
N GLU A 223 -59.94 -6.86 59.98
CA GLU A 223 -60.40 -8.20 60.39
C GLU A 223 -60.57 -9.25 59.28
N GLU A 224 -60.25 -10.52 59.45
CA GLU A 224 -59.30 -11.26 60.29
C GLU A 224 -59.43 -12.72 59.80
N THR A 225 -58.37 -13.51 59.99
CA THR A 225 -58.36 -14.99 60.10
C THR A 225 -58.40 -15.92 58.86
N SER A 226 -57.36 -16.78 58.90
CA SER A 226 -57.16 -18.13 58.33
C SER A 226 -56.68 -18.27 56.89
#